data_AF-A0A7K2D7Y9-F1
#
_entry.id   AF-A0A7K2D7Y9-F1
#
_cell.length_a   1.000
_cell.length_b   1.000
_cell.length_c   1.000
_cell.angle_alpha   90.00
_cell.angle_beta   90.00
_cell.angle_gamma   90.00
#
_symmetry.space_group_name_H-M   'P 1'
#
loop_
_entity.id
_entity.type
_entity.pdbx_description
1 polymer ?
#
loop_
_entity_poly.entity_id
_entity_poly.type
_entity_poly.pdbx_seq_one_letter_code
_entity_poly.pdbx_strand_id
1 'polypeptide(L)' 'IHTGVSTSGCVRATALDACQHGFVPIVVRDACGDRDPKIHESNLFDLDAKYADVVSEREVLDYLSTLTTGN' A
#
# COMPACT_ATOMS: atom_id res chain seq x y z
N ILE A 1 4.94 -0.90 5.02
CA ILE A 1 3.45 -0.98 5.09
C ILE A 1 2.94 0.43 5.31
N HIS A 2 2.08 0.95 4.44
CA HIS A 2 1.53 2.30 4.58
C HIS A 2 0.08 2.40 4.06
N THR A 3 -0.61 3.43 4.54
CA THR A 3 -2.05 3.69 4.34
C THR A 3 -2.27 5.18 4.09
N GLY A 4 -3.48 5.60 3.70
CA GLY A 4 -3.83 7.03 3.66
C GLY A 4 -4.63 7.48 2.44
N VAL A 5 -4.64 8.80 2.20
CA VAL A 5 -5.41 9.45 1.13
C VAL A 5 -4.62 10.60 0.48
N SER A 6 -4.78 10.90 -0.81
CA SER A 6 -5.53 10.11 -1.80
C SER A 6 -4.68 9.00 -2.40
N THR A 7 -5.33 7.92 -2.84
CA THR A 7 -4.67 6.75 -3.45
C THR A 7 -3.89 7.13 -4.70
N SER A 8 -4.50 7.94 -5.57
CA SER A 8 -3.88 8.46 -6.80
C SER A 8 -2.78 9.50 -6.58
N GLY A 9 -2.72 10.10 -5.38
CA GLY A 9 -1.80 11.19 -5.06
C GLY A 9 -0.70 10.70 -4.13
N CYS A 10 -0.79 11.10 -2.86
CA CYS A 10 0.25 10.89 -1.87
C CYS A 10 0.59 9.41 -1.68
N VAL A 11 -0.40 8.51 -1.65
CA VAL A 11 -0.15 7.07 -1.46
C VAL A 11 0.68 6.52 -2.62
N ARG A 12 0.29 6.80 -3.86
CA ARG A 12 1.05 6.37 -5.04
C ARG A 12 2.46 6.95 -5.10
N ALA A 13 2.59 8.25 -4.78
CA ALA A 13 3.89 8.91 -4.76
C ALA A 13 4.82 8.26 -3.71
N THR A 14 4.33 8.05 -2.49
CA THR A 14 5.11 7.41 -1.42
C THR A 14 5.49 5.97 -1.74
N ALA A 15 4.58 5.19 -2.35
CA ALA A 15 4.88 3.82 -2.78
C ALA A 15 6.00 3.79 -3.84
N LEU A 16 5.93 4.69 -4.83
CA LEU A 16 6.97 4.84 -5.84
C LEU A 16 8.32 5.23 -5.21
N ASP A 17 8.33 6.25 -4.36
CA ASP A 17 9.54 6.70 -3.67
C ASP A 17 10.16 5.58 -2.83
N ALA A 18 9.33 4.85 -2.07
CA ALA A 18 9.78 3.70 -1.28
C ALA A 18 10.44 2.63 -2.15
N CYS A 19 9.84 2.28 -3.30
CA CYS A 19 10.41 1.35 -4.27
C CYS A 19 11.75 1.87 -4.82
N GLN A 20 11.83 3.16 -5.17
CA GLN A 20 13.05 3.80 -5.70
C GLN A 20 14.19 3.85 -4.68
N HIS A 21 13.85 3.91 -3.40
CA HIS A 21 14.81 3.88 -2.29
C HIS A 21 15.14 2.47 -1.79
N GLY A 22 14.67 1.42 -2.46
CA GLY A 22 15.02 0.04 -2.15
C GLY A 22 14.22 -0.59 -1.00
N PHE A 23 13.13 0.05 -0.56
CA PHE A 23 12.16 -0.58 0.34
C PHE A 23 11.16 -1.41 -0.47
N VAL A 24 10.61 -2.47 0.12
CA VAL A 24 9.48 -3.24 -0.44
C VAL A 24 8.18 -2.60 0.02
N PRO A 25 7.47 -1.84 -0.84
CA PRO A 25 6.28 -1.11 -0.39
C PRO A 25 5.09 -2.06 -0.32
N ILE A 26 4.37 -2.01 0.79
CA ILE A 26 3.09 -2.69 1.00
C ILE A 26 2.03 -1.62 1.17
N VAL A 27 1.00 -1.64 0.32
CA VAL A 27 -0.15 -0.73 0.35
C VAL A 27 -1.37 -1.49 0.85
N VAL A 28 -1.99 -1.00 1.91
CA VAL A 28 -3.18 -1.65 2.49
C VAL A 28 -4.43 -1.11 1.82
N ARG A 29 -5.03 -1.90 0.93
CA ARG A 29 -6.20 -1.50 0.11
C ARG A 29 -7.32 -0.91 0.96
N ASP A 30 -7.70 -1.62 2.02
CA ASP A 30 -8.85 -1.26 2.85
C ASP A 30 -8.63 0.02 3.68
N ALA A 31 -7.37 0.42 3.86
CA ALA A 31 -6.97 1.63 4.59
C ALA A 31 -6.49 2.76 3.65
N CYS A 32 -6.73 2.62 2.34
CA CYS A 32 -6.50 3.66 1.35
C CYS A 32 -7.81 4.18 0.79
N GLY A 33 -7.84 5.44 0.35
CA GLY A 33 -9.05 6.02 -0.24
C GLY A 33 -8.76 7.08 -1.30
N ASP A 34 -9.73 7.29 -2.17
CA ASP A 34 -9.76 8.40 -3.12
C ASP A 34 -11.19 8.96 -3.25
N ARG A 35 -11.32 10.13 -3.87
CA ARG A 35 -12.61 10.80 -4.09
C ARG A 35 -13.45 10.09 -5.16
N ASP A 36 -12.78 9.48 -6.14
CA ASP A 36 -13.41 8.76 -7.24
C ASP A 36 -13.03 7.26 -7.16
N PRO A 37 -14.01 6.34 -7.05
CA PRO A 37 -13.75 4.91 -6.96
C PRO A 37 -13.01 4.32 -8.16
N LYS A 38 -13.28 4.81 -9.38
CA LYS A 38 -12.59 4.30 -10.59
C LYS A 38 -11.12 4.72 -10.59
N ILE A 39 -10.84 5.94 -10.14
CA ILE A 39 -9.47 6.44 -10.01
C ILE A 39 -8.73 5.68 -8.89
N HIS A 40 -9.40 5.42 -7.77
CA HIS A 40 -8.85 4.59 -6.69
C HIS A 40 -8.44 3.21 -7.21
N GLU A 41 -9.35 2.48 -7.86
CA GLU A 41 -9.08 1.13 -8.37
C GLU A 41 -7.99 1.11 -9.45
N SER A 42 -8.01 2.06 -10.37
CA SER A 42 -6.98 2.16 -11.41
C SER A 42 -5.57 2.36 -10.82
N ASN A 43 -5.46 3.14 -9.74
CA ASN A 43 -4.16 3.39 -9.10
C ASN A 43 -3.71 2.20 -8.25
N LEU A 44 -4.63 1.51 -7.55
CA LEU A 44 -4.28 0.27 -6.86
C LEU A 44 -3.81 -0.81 -7.83
N PHE A 45 -4.48 -0.97 -8.98
CA PHE A 45 -4.04 -1.90 -10.02
C PHE A 45 -2.62 -1.59 -10.53
N ASP A 46 -2.34 -0.31 -10.82
CA ASP A 46 -1.02 0.10 -11.29
C ASP A 46 0.07 -0.06 -10.21
N LEU A 47 -0.26 0.19 -8.95
CA LEU A 47 0.64 -0.02 -7.82
C LEU A 47 1.01 -1.49 -7.68
N ASP A 48 0.02 -2.37 -7.67
CA ASP A 48 0.19 -3.83 -7.54
C ASP A 48 1.02 -4.43 -8.67
N ALA A 49 0.83 -3.90 -9.89
CA ALA A 49 1.53 -4.41 -11.06
C ALA A 49 3.01 -3.99 -11.14
N LYS A 50 3.43 -2.91 -10.47
CA LYS A 50 4.70 -2.22 -10.78
C LYS A 50 5.53 -1.78 -9.59
N TYR A 51 4.92 -1.39 -8.47
CA TYR A 51 5.60 -0.58 -7.46
C TYR A 51 5.44 -1.08 -6.03
N ALA A 52 4.38 -1.80 -5.71
CA ALA A 52 4.05 -2.22 -4.35
C ALA A 52 3.18 -3.47 -4.37
N ASP A 53 3.18 -4.28 -3.30
CA ASP A 53 2.13 -5.28 -3.13
C ASP A 53 0.88 -4.61 -2.53
N VAL A 54 -0.27 -4.79 -3.17
CA VAL A 54 -1.55 -4.29 -2.67
C VAL A 54 -2.30 -5.42 -1.98
N VAL A 55 -2.41 -5.31 -0.66
CA VAL A 55 -2.94 -6.38 0.21
C VAL A 55 -4.13 -5.89 1.03
N SER A 56 -4.92 -6.82 1.55
CA SER A 56 -6.00 -6.52 2.50
C SER A 56 -5.45 -6.13 3.89
N GLU A 57 -6.25 -5.43 4.68
CA GLU A 57 -5.95 -5.13 6.09
C GLU A 57 -5.72 -6.42 6.88
N ARG A 58 -6.50 -7.47 6.60
CA ARG A 58 -6.37 -8.75 7.27
C ARG A 58 -5.00 -9.39 7.05
N GLU A 59 -4.53 -9.47 5.81
CA GLU A 59 -3.22 -10.05 5.49
C GLU A 59 -2.08 -9.32 6.21
N VAL A 60 -2.19 -8.00 6.32
CA VAL A 60 -1.21 -7.17 7.02
C VAL A 60 -1.23 -7.43 8.52
N LEU A 61 -2.42 -7.49 9.14
CA LEU A 61 -2.55 -7.79 10.57
C LEU A 61 -2.05 -9.18 10.89
N ASP A 62 -2.39 -10.17 10.06
CA ASP A 62 -1.90 -11.54 10.18
C ASP A 62 -0.36 -11.55 10.11
N TYR A 63 0.24 -10.92 9.10
CA TYR A 63 1.70 -10.79 8.98
C TYR A 63 2.33 -10.13 10.21
N LEU A 64 1.84 -8.96 10.62
CA LEU A 64 2.38 -8.22 11.76
C LEU A 64 2.28 -9.02 13.07
N SER A 65 1.23 -9.83 13.24
CA SER A 65 1.09 -10.69 14.42
C SER A 65 2.15 -11.79 14.51
N THR A 66 2.72 -12.21 13.38
CA THR A 66 3.82 -13.18 13.34
C THR A 66 5.17 -12.57 13.69
N LEU A 67 5.29 -11.23 13.60
CA LEU A 67 6.52 -10.53 13.97
C LEU A 67 6.64 -10.53 15.49
N THR A 68 7.49 -11.42 16.00
CA THR A 68 7.88 -11.39 17.41
C THR A 68 8.72 -10.13 17.63
N THR A 69 8.39 -9.31 18.63
CA THR A 69 9.30 -8.27 19.12
C THR A 69 10.61 -8.95 19.47
N GLY A 70 11.65 -8.74 18.65
CA GLY A 70 12.96 -9.35 18.88
C GLY A 70 13.42 -9.08 20.31
N ASN A 71 13.79 -10.14 21.03
CA ASN A 71 14.67 -10.07 22.18
C ASN A 71 16.08 -9.66 21.73
#